data_AF-I1CEI3-F1
#
_entry.id   AF-I1CEI3-F1
#
_cell.length_a   1.000
_cell.length_b   1.000
_cell.length_c   1.000
_cell.angle_alpha   90.00
_cell.angle_beta   90.00
_cell.angle_gamma   90.00
#
_symmetry.space_group_name_H-M   'P 1'
#
loop_
_entity.id
_entity.type
_entity.pdbx_description
1 polymer ?
#
loop_
_entity_poly.entity_id
_entity_poly.type
_entity_poly.pdbx_seq_one_letter_code
_entity_poly.pdbx_strand_id
1 'polypeptide(L)'
;MGHSEPLRLTSHAQLLRCLFDDVQIEILLSNTTSRRFHPKTGVLQGPILSPYLYSVYINQLPAQLRPQAITTDMSPLETIPLVNCLLYADDVVLIAERTTMTDLLRVPFKPGGYLDPDELIRRNSSKALATMNVLKSIVRPQLEYGLAINRFTNTQLKSIEDVQDTCIRTIYGARGKTSTKVMLRLAKLPLMADRVHILQAQFLYRSLHLPDDALLCRLIPHIRHIRGHQWFLLSKTSLWQSLPSTGEELDKHMFKTAKKRFLQQSLEKLQQSGHYKLISSCRRSVSLDPILWLPMSYAERSRYIRWRLGWLPGGKPHPCPKHPMFKFTRKHAITCLNMHQRLYMPETITNPLSFLLNMLPSRP
;
A
#
# COMPACT_ATOMS: atom_id res chain seq x y z
N MET A 1 13.89 -63.35 -13.14
CA MET A 1 13.12 -62.90 -11.97
C MET A 1 13.90 -61.79 -11.29
N GLY A 2 13.68 -60.54 -11.69
CA GLY A 2 14.25 -59.37 -11.02
C GLY A 2 13.11 -58.71 -10.25
N HIS A 3 13.07 -58.88 -8.93
CA HIS A 3 12.14 -58.16 -8.08
C HIS A 3 12.56 -56.70 -8.03
N SER A 4 11.78 -55.84 -8.67
CA SER A 4 11.84 -54.40 -8.48
C SER A 4 11.38 -54.08 -7.06
N GLU A 5 12.30 -53.67 -6.19
CA GLU A 5 11.94 -53.05 -4.91
C GLU A 5 11.12 -51.77 -5.18
N PRO A 6 9.95 -51.59 -4.55
CA PRO A 6 9.23 -50.34 -4.67
C PRO A 6 10.00 -49.24 -3.93
N LEU A 7 10.27 -48.13 -4.63
CA LEU A 7 10.85 -46.92 -4.04
C LEU A 7 10.11 -46.59 -2.73
N ARG A 8 10.82 -46.66 -1.60
CA ARG A 8 10.32 -46.17 -0.31
C ARG A 8 10.13 -44.66 -0.42
N LEU A 9 8.91 -44.24 -0.75
CA LEU A 9 8.46 -42.86 -0.63
C LEU A 9 8.75 -42.40 0.80
N THR A 10 9.51 -41.31 0.92
CA THR A 10 9.91 -40.73 2.21
C THR A 10 8.68 -40.41 3.06
N SER A 11 8.80 -40.44 4.39
CA SER A 11 7.73 -40.17 5.37
C SER A 11 6.90 -38.91 5.07
N HIS A 12 7.53 -37.91 4.45
CA HIS A 12 6.89 -36.66 4.01
C HIS A 12 5.86 -36.88 2.89
N ALA A 13 6.13 -37.77 1.92
CA ALA A 13 5.20 -38.08 0.83
C ALA A 13 3.96 -38.86 1.32
N GLN A 14 4.11 -39.68 2.36
CA GLN A 14 2.99 -40.35 3.02
C GLN A 14 2.12 -39.34 3.79
N LEU A 15 2.72 -38.37 4.49
CA LEU A 15 1.99 -37.29 5.16
C LEU A 15 1.21 -36.42 4.17
N LEU A 16 1.79 -36.12 3.00
CA LEU A 16 1.14 -35.40 1.92
C LEU A 16 -0.07 -36.16 1.37
N ARG A 17 0.06 -37.48 1.17
CA ARG A 17 -1.08 -38.34 0.80
C ARG A 17 -2.19 -38.26 1.84
N CYS A 18 -1.89 -38.38 3.13
CA CYS A 18 -2.91 -38.28 4.18
C CYS A 18 -3.63 -36.91 4.26
N LEU A 19 -3.04 -35.83 3.75
CA LEU A 19 -3.65 -34.49 3.77
C LEU A 19 -4.54 -34.21 2.54
N PHE A 20 -4.36 -34.96 1.46
CA PHE A 20 -5.03 -34.71 0.17
C PHE A 20 -5.86 -35.90 -0.32
N ASP A 21 -5.62 -37.11 0.18
CA ASP A 21 -6.44 -38.30 -0.06
C ASP A 21 -7.68 -38.26 0.85
N ASP A 22 -8.83 -38.74 0.33
CA ASP A 22 -10.12 -38.83 1.03
C ASP A 22 -10.75 -37.50 1.52
N VAL A 23 -10.41 -36.37 0.90
CA VAL A 23 -11.02 -35.08 1.22
C VAL A 23 -12.43 -34.97 0.64
N GLN A 24 -13.41 -34.63 1.49
CA GLN A 24 -14.80 -34.34 1.11
C GLN A 24 -15.08 -32.85 1.21
N ILE A 25 -15.76 -32.30 0.19
CA ILE A 25 -16.12 -30.88 0.10
C ILE A 25 -17.64 -30.72 0.24
N GLU A 26 -18.05 -29.70 0.97
CA GLU A 26 -19.43 -29.18 1.00
C GLU A 26 -19.41 -27.70 0.61
N ILE A 27 -20.42 -27.26 -0.13
CA ILE A 27 -20.58 -25.86 -0.52
C ILE A 27 -21.66 -25.25 0.38
N LEU A 28 -21.30 -24.18 1.08
CA LEU A 28 -22.24 -23.34 1.84
C LEU A 28 -22.65 -22.16 0.97
N LEU A 29 -23.92 -22.11 0.57
CA LEU A 29 -24.49 -21.00 -0.19
C LEU A 29 -25.77 -20.52 0.50
N SER A 30 -25.85 -19.23 0.84
CA SER A 30 -27.04 -18.65 1.49
C SER A 30 -27.53 -19.44 2.72
N ASN A 31 -26.60 -19.81 3.60
CA ASN A 31 -26.86 -20.65 4.79
C ASN A 31 -27.38 -22.08 4.52
N THR A 32 -27.33 -22.56 3.28
CA THR A 32 -27.70 -23.93 2.91
C THR A 32 -26.46 -24.70 2.48
N THR A 33 -26.24 -25.88 3.06
CA THR A 33 -25.08 -26.74 2.77
C THR A 33 -25.45 -27.77 1.70
N SER A 34 -24.57 -27.95 0.70
CA SER A 34 -24.73 -28.99 -0.31
C SER A 34 -24.45 -30.39 0.25
N ARG A 35 -24.81 -31.43 -0.51
CA ARG A 35 -24.28 -32.77 -0.28
C ARG A 35 -22.76 -32.79 -0.41
N ARG A 36 -22.11 -33.67 0.37
CA ARG A 36 -20.66 -33.94 0.27
C ARG A 36 -20.31 -34.54 -1.08
N PHE A 37 -19.18 -34.11 -1.64
CA PHE A 37 -18.60 -34.74 -2.82
C PHE A 37 -17.07 -34.75 -2.73
N HIS A 38 -16.45 -35.69 -3.45
CA HIS A 38 -14.99 -35.78 -3.55
C HIS A 38 -14.53 -34.97 -4.77
N PRO A 39 -13.49 -34.11 -4.62
CA PRO A 39 -12.93 -33.37 -5.74
C PRO A 39 -12.26 -34.34 -6.71
N LYS A 40 -12.66 -34.30 -7.99
CA LYS A 40 -12.11 -35.20 -9.03
C LYS A 40 -10.83 -34.66 -9.68
N THR A 41 -10.63 -33.35 -9.66
CA THR A 41 -9.56 -32.67 -10.41
C THR A 41 -9.10 -31.41 -9.69
N GLY A 42 -7.82 -31.07 -9.87
CA GLY A 42 -7.22 -29.85 -9.33
C GLY A 42 -6.66 -30.02 -7.92
N VAL A 43 -5.86 -29.04 -7.50
CA VAL A 43 -5.43 -28.92 -6.11
C VAL A 43 -6.48 -28.18 -5.31
N LEU A 44 -6.70 -28.59 -4.06
CA LEU A 44 -7.65 -27.94 -3.16
C LEU A 44 -7.29 -26.47 -2.93
N GLN A 45 -8.24 -25.55 -2.93
CA GLN A 45 -7.98 -24.17 -2.52
C GLN A 45 -8.05 -24.04 -1.00
N GLY A 46 -7.03 -23.42 -0.37
CA GLY A 46 -6.97 -23.22 1.07
C GLY A 46 -5.84 -23.94 1.80
N PRO A 47 -5.46 -25.19 1.44
CA PRO A 47 -4.28 -25.83 2.03
C PRO A 47 -2.98 -25.09 1.67
N ILE A 48 -2.08 -24.96 2.65
CA ILE A 48 -0.80 -24.22 2.53
C ILE A 48 0.10 -24.77 1.41
N LEU A 49 -0.04 -26.07 1.12
CA LEU A 49 0.76 -26.77 0.11
C LEU A 49 0.18 -26.67 -1.31
N SER A 50 -1.09 -26.34 -1.47
CA SER A 50 -1.73 -26.26 -2.78
C SER A 50 -1.10 -25.23 -3.72
N PRO A 51 -0.69 -24.04 -3.28
CA PRO A 51 0.07 -23.12 -4.12
C PRO A 51 1.40 -23.71 -4.62
N TYR A 52 2.09 -24.51 -3.79
CA TYR A 52 3.35 -25.15 -4.17
C TYR A 52 3.13 -26.30 -5.16
N LEU A 53 2.13 -27.16 -4.92
CA LEU A 53 1.74 -28.23 -5.84
C LEU A 53 1.26 -27.67 -7.18
N TYR A 54 0.49 -26.59 -7.16
CA TYR A 54 0.10 -25.85 -8.36
C TYR A 54 1.32 -25.27 -9.08
N SER A 55 2.28 -24.69 -8.35
CA SER A 55 3.53 -24.17 -8.93
C SER A 55 4.37 -25.28 -9.59
N VAL A 56 4.45 -26.47 -8.97
CA VAL A 56 5.12 -27.65 -9.56
C VAL A 56 4.44 -28.08 -10.85
N TYR A 57 3.11 -28.12 -10.87
CA TYR A 57 2.32 -28.45 -12.06
C TYR A 57 2.53 -27.40 -13.17
N ILE A 58 2.34 -26.12 -12.86
CA ILE A 58 2.41 -25.05 -13.86
C ILE A 58 3.83 -24.81 -14.38
N ASN A 59 4.86 -25.16 -13.60
CA ASN A 59 6.27 -25.08 -14.04
C ASN A 59 6.60 -25.99 -15.24
N GLN A 60 5.73 -26.93 -15.60
CA GLN A 60 5.87 -27.74 -16.82
C GLN A 60 5.41 -26.98 -18.08
N LEU A 61 4.50 -26.01 -17.92
CA LEU A 61 3.91 -25.26 -19.04
C LEU A 61 4.94 -24.46 -19.87
N PRO A 62 5.91 -23.74 -19.26
CA PRO A 62 6.93 -23.05 -20.04
C PRO A 62 7.78 -23.97 -20.91
N ALA A 63 8.04 -25.21 -20.47
CA ALA A 63 8.79 -26.18 -21.26
C ALA A 63 8.00 -26.68 -22.48
N GLN A 64 6.67 -26.74 -22.37
CA GLN A 64 5.79 -27.14 -23.48
C GLN A 64 5.53 -26.01 -24.47
N LEU A 65 5.53 -24.77 -24.00
CA LEU A 65 5.31 -23.60 -24.86
C LEU A 65 6.56 -23.24 -25.67
N ARG A 66 7.77 -23.55 -25.17
CA ARG A 66 9.02 -23.16 -25.84
C ARG A 66 9.37 -24.09 -27.01
N PRO A 67 9.86 -23.55 -28.14
CA PRO A 67 10.39 -24.37 -29.22
C PRO A 67 11.73 -25.04 -28.86
N GLN A 68 12.49 -24.49 -27.92
CA GLN A 68 13.80 -25.01 -27.48
C GLN A 68 14.00 -24.81 -25.97
N ALA A 69 14.69 -25.76 -25.33
CA ALA A 69 15.04 -25.67 -23.91
C ALA A 69 16.12 -24.60 -23.65
N ILE A 70 15.92 -23.81 -22.59
CA ILE A 70 16.92 -22.84 -22.13
C ILE A 70 17.88 -23.59 -21.21
N THR A 71 19.15 -23.68 -21.59
CA THR A 71 20.23 -24.23 -20.76
C THR A 71 20.92 -23.11 -19.97
N THR A 72 21.56 -23.46 -18.86
CA THR A 72 22.25 -22.50 -17.96
C THR A 72 23.42 -21.77 -18.61
N ASP A 73 23.93 -22.28 -19.72
CA ASP A 73 25.16 -21.82 -20.37
C ASP A 73 24.88 -20.83 -21.50
N MET A 74 23.61 -20.56 -21.78
CA MET A 74 23.15 -19.66 -22.84
C MET A 74 23.37 -18.20 -22.44
N SER A 75 23.83 -17.38 -23.38
CA SER A 75 23.97 -15.94 -23.14
C SER A 75 22.60 -15.26 -23.05
N PRO A 76 22.49 -14.10 -22.37
CA PRO A 76 21.22 -13.36 -22.31
C PRO A 76 20.66 -12.99 -23.69
N LEU A 77 21.52 -12.71 -24.67
CA LEU A 77 21.13 -12.39 -26.05
C LEU A 77 20.51 -13.59 -26.78
N GLU A 78 20.95 -14.81 -26.47
CA GLU A 78 20.37 -16.06 -26.98
C GLU A 78 19.11 -16.46 -26.21
N THR A 79 19.01 -16.05 -24.93
CA THR A 79 17.90 -16.41 -24.05
C THR A 79 16.66 -15.55 -24.29
N ILE A 80 16.83 -14.25 -24.54
CA ILE A 80 15.72 -13.28 -24.70
C ILE A 80 14.70 -13.70 -25.78
N PRO A 81 15.11 -14.13 -26.99
CA PRO A 81 14.16 -14.57 -28.03
C PRO A 81 13.40 -15.85 -27.67
N LEU A 82 13.93 -16.66 -26.74
CA LEU A 82 13.34 -17.93 -26.30
C LEU A 82 12.36 -17.76 -25.13
N VAL A 83 12.29 -16.58 -24.52
CA VAL A 83 11.31 -16.27 -23.48
C VAL A 83 9.99 -15.89 -24.14
N ASN A 84 9.11 -16.88 -24.26
CA ASN A 84 7.81 -16.72 -24.89
C ASN A 84 6.62 -16.71 -23.92
N CYS A 85 6.87 -16.85 -22.62
CA CYS A 85 5.85 -16.78 -21.59
C CYS A 85 6.38 -16.30 -20.24
N LEU A 86 5.56 -15.57 -19.49
CA LEU A 86 5.77 -15.19 -18.10
C LEU A 86 4.57 -15.67 -17.28
N LEU A 87 4.82 -16.40 -16.20
CA LEU A 87 3.78 -17.00 -15.39
C LEU A 87 3.76 -16.37 -14.00
N TYR A 88 2.57 -16.08 -13.49
CA TYR A 88 2.32 -15.72 -12.11
C TYR A 88 1.06 -16.42 -11.64
N ALA A 89 1.22 -17.52 -10.91
CA ALA A 89 0.11 -18.41 -10.56
C ALA A 89 -0.70 -18.82 -11.81
N ASP A 90 -1.98 -18.47 -11.88
CA ASP A 90 -2.89 -18.71 -13.01
C ASP A 90 -2.79 -17.65 -14.13
N ASP A 91 -2.15 -16.52 -13.86
CA ASP A 91 -1.90 -15.50 -14.88
C ASP A 91 -0.70 -15.88 -15.75
N VAL A 92 -0.92 -16.07 -17.06
CA VAL A 92 0.12 -16.36 -18.05
C VAL A 92 0.16 -15.26 -19.11
N VAL A 93 1.28 -14.56 -19.22
CA VAL A 93 1.55 -13.60 -20.31
C VAL A 93 2.33 -14.32 -21.39
N LEU A 94 1.82 -14.37 -22.62
CA LEU A 94 2.51 -14.93 -23.77
C LEU A 94 3.21 -13.83 -24.58
N ILE A 95 4.42 -14.11 -25.04
CA ILE A 95 5.28 -13.19 -25.80
C ILE A 95 5.66 -13.90 -27.08
N ALA A 96 5.22 -13.38 -28.24
CA ALA A 96 5.49 -13.99 -29.54
C ALA A 96 5.39 -12.97 -30.67
N GLU A 97 5.97 -13.30 -31.82
CA GLU A 97 5.81 -12.55 -33.06
C GLU A 97 4.40 -12.75 -33.64
N ARG A 98 3.97 -11.84 -34.53
CA ARG A 98 2.61 -11.82 -35.08
C ARG A 98 2.21 -13.16 -35.73
N THR A 99 3.15 -13.84 -36.36
CA THR A 99 2.93 -15.11 -37.07
C THR A 99 2.75 -16.31 -36.13
N THR A 100 3.41 -16.30 -34.97
CA THR A 100 3.43 -17.42 -34.00
C THR A 100 2.41 -17.26 -32.86
N MET A 101 1.91 -16.03 -32.64
CA MET A 101 0.87 -15.74 -31.65
C MET A 101 -0.42 -16.54 -31.88
N THR A 102 -0.81 -16.77 -33.14
CA THR A 102 -2.02 -17.51 -33.52
C THR A 102 -1.98 -18.99 -33.13
N ASP A 103 -0.80 -19.59 -33.10
CA ASP A 103 -0.61 -20.99 -32.69
C ASP A 103 -0.61 -21.15 -31.16
N LEU A 104 -0.14 -20.13 -30.44
CA LEU A 104 -0.10 -20.07 -28.97
C LEU A 104 -1.47 -19.79 -28.33
N LEU A 105 -2.40 -19.13 -29.04
CA LEU A 105 -3.70 -18.69 -28.52
C LEU A 105 -4.85 -19.73 -28.63
N ARG A 106 -4.58 -20.97 -29.07
CA ARG A 106 -5.62 -22.00 -29.32
C ARG A 106 -6.17 -22.74 -28.08
N VAL A 107 -6.20 -22.12 -26.89
CA VAL A 107 -6.76 -22.71 -25.67
C VAL A 107 -7.88 -21.80 -25.09
N PRO A 108 -9.11 -22.30 -24.82
CA PRO A 108 -10.23 -21.44 -24.44
C PRO A 108 -10.54 -21.46 -22.94
N PHE A 109 -10.81 -20.30 -22.32
CA PHE A 109 -11.62 -20.18 -21.09
C PHE A 109 -12.41 -18.86 -21.03
N LYS A 110 -13.63 -18.92 -20.45
CA LYS A 110 -14.58 -17.80 -20.26
C LYS A 110 -14.60 -17.29 -18.79
N PRO A 111 -15.09 -16.05 -18.55
CA PRO A 111 -14.96 -15.34 -17.29
C PRO A 111 -16.19 -15.44 -16.37
N GLY A 112 -16.01 -15.18 -15.07
CA GLY A 112 -17.13 -14.80 -14.19
C GLY A 112 -16.82 -14.79 -12.69
N GLY A 113 -16.94 -13.61 -12.06
CA GLY A 113 -17.06 -13.43 -10.60
C GLY A 113 -17.01 -11.96 -10.15
N TYR A 114 -18.02 -11.48 -9.42
CA TYR A 114 -18.14 -10.11 -8.86
C TYR A 114 -17.98 -10.13 -7.33
N LEU A 115 -17.55 -9.00 -6.74
CA LEU A 115 -17.37 -8.82 -5.29
C LEU A 115 -18.37 -7.79 -4.73
N ASP A 116 -18.96 -8.09 -3.57
CA ASP A 116 -19.96 -7.28 -2.86
C ASP A 116 -19.31 -6.24 -1.89
N PRO A 117 -19.52 -4.92 -2.11
CA PRO A 117 -18.96 -3.85 -1.28
C PRO A 117 -19.65 -3.63 0.08
N ASP A 118 -20.89 -4.08 0.28
CA ASP A 118 -21.72 -3.68 1.43
C ASP A 118 -21.42 -4.52 2.70
N GLU A 119 -20.87 -5.71 2.52
CA GLU A 119 -20.38 -6.59 3.61
C GLU A 119 -19.18 -5.97 4.36
N LEU A 120 -18.37 -5.16 3.66
CA LEU A 120 -17.08 -4.64 4.14
C LEU A 120 -17.24 -3.39 5.05
N ILE A 121 -18.36 -2.69 4.92
CA ILE A 121 -18.66 -1.45 5.67
C ILE A 121 -19.14 -1.75 7.11
N ARG A 122 -19.64 -2.97 7.36
CA ARG A 122 -20.35 -3.35 8.58
C ARG A 122 -19.43 -3.77 9.76
N ARG A 123 -18.12 -3.92 9.56
CA ARG A 123 -17.19 -4.55 10.55
C ARG A 123 -16.08 -3.68 11.19
N ASN A 124 -16.14 -2.35 11.17
CA ASN A 124 -15.00 -1.51 11.67
C ASN A 124 -15.34 -0.54 12.82
N SER A 125 -15.32 -1.02 14.06
CA SER A 125 -15.55 -0.27 15.31
C SER A 125 -14.31 0.44 15.89
N SER A 126 -13.50 1.07 15.02
CA SER A 126 -12.76 2.30 15.37
C SER A 126 -12.67 3.22 14.13
N LYS A 127 -13.83 3.74 13.69
CA LYS A 127 -14.06 4.37 12.36
C LYS A 127 -12.99 5.33 11.81
N ALA A 128 -12.13 5.97 12.60
CA ALA A 128 -11.05 6.79 12.06
C ALA A 128 -9.77 5.98 11.81
N LEU A 129 -9.26 5.25 12.82
CA LEU A 129 -8.03 4.47 12.71
C LEU A 129 -8.24 3.20 11.88
N ALA A 130 -9.37 2.50 12.07
CA ALA A 130 -9.77 1.37 11.24
C ALA A 130 -9.94 1.79 9.77
N THR A 131 -10.61 2.91 9.48
CA THR A 131 -10.78 3.36 8.08
C THR A 131 -9.48 3.91 7.48
N MET A 132 -8.58 4.50 8.28
CA MET A 132 -7.21 4.82 7.85
C MET A 132 -6.39 3.57 7.56
N ASN A 133 -6.58 2.51 8.35
CA ASN A 133 -5.94 1.22 8.11
C ASN A 133 -6.52 0.57 6.86
N VAL A 134 -7.84 0.63 6.63
CA VAL A 134 -8.50 0.20 5.38
C VAL A 134 -7.98 0.97 4.16
N LEU A 135 -7.82 2.29 4.27
CA LEU A 135 -7.15 3.07 3.23
C LEU A 135 -5.73 2.55 2.96
N LYS A 136 -4.97 2.24 4.02
CA LYS A 136 -3.60 1.72 3.91
C LYS A 136 -3.51 0.27 3.41
N SER A 137 -4.49 -0.57 3.71
CA SER A 137 -4.43 -2.02 3.51
C SER A 137 -5.25 -2.52 2.33
N ILE A 138 -6.24 -1.75 1.86
CA ILE A 138 -7.15 -2.17 0.79
C ILE A 138 -7.04 -1.22 -0.41
N VAL A 139 -7.32 0.06 -0.20
CA VAL A 139 -7.33 1.05 -1.29
C VAL A 139 -5.92 1.32 -1.81
N ARG A 140 -4.94 1.45 -0.92
CA ARG A 140 -3.56 1.75 -1.31
C ARG A 140 -2.89 0.65 -2.10
N PRO A 141 -2.88 -0.63 -1.69
CA PRO A 141 -2.23 -1.67 -2.48
C PRO A 141 -2.76 -1.78 -3.92
N GLN A 142 -4.08 -1.59 -4.11
CA GLN A 142 -4.70 -1.54 -5.44
C GLN A 142 -4.21 -0.35 -6.28
N LEU A 143 -4.07 0.83 -5.66
CA LEU A 143 -3.50 2.00 -6.33
C LEU A 143 -1.98 1.86 -6.56
N GLU A 144 -1.27 1.13 -5.71
CA GLU A 144 0.20 1.12 -5.62
C GLU A 144 0.88 0.11 -6.56
N TYR A 145 0.15 -0.90 -7.07
CA TYR A 145 0.71 -2.00 -7.87
C TYR A 145 1.54 -1.50 -9.07
N GLY A 146 1.09 -0.45 -9.77
CA GLY A 146 1.81 0.18 -10.88
C GLY A 146 2.68 1.39 -10.51
N LEU A 147 2.58 1.93 -9.29
CA LEU A 147 3.26 3.18 -8.91
C LEU A 147 4.77 3.01 -8.74
N ALA A 148 5.20 1.81 -8.36
CA ALA A 148 6.59 1.54 -8.05
C ALA A 148 7.47 1.48 -9.31
N ILE A 149 6.89 1.10 -10.45
CA ILE A 149 7.63 0.83 -11.68
C ILE A 149 7.40 1.87 -12.77
N ASN A 150 6.41 2.77 -12.66
CA ASN A 150 6.09 3.74 -13.71
C ASN A 150 6.50 5.17 -13.35
N ARG A 151 6.67 6.01 -14.37
CA ARG A 151 6.75 7.48 -14.21
C ARG A 151 5.38 8.08 -14.47
N PHE A 152 5.09 9.15 -13.75
CA PHE A 152 3.79 9.81 -13.80
C PHE A 152 3.98 11.27 -14.18
N THR A 153 3.10 11.76 -15.03
CA THR A 153 2.97 13.20 -15.27
C THR A 153 2.32 13.88 -14.07
N ASN A 154 2.44 15.21 -13.98
CA ASN A 154 1.78 15.97 -12.92
C ASN A 154 0.25 15.80 -12.92
N THR A 155 -0.36 15.62 -14.10
CA THR A 155 -1.81 15.39 -14.23
C THR A 155 -2.22 14.03 -13.70
N GLN A 156 -1.45 12.97 -13.99
CA GLN A 156 -1.69 11.64 -13.44
C GLN A 156 -1.50 11.62 -11.92
N LEU A 157 -0.42 12.24 -11.42
CA LEU A 157 -0.19 12.37 -9.98
C LEU A 157 -1.32 13.14 -9.29
N LYS A 158 -1.86 14.17 -9.94
CA LYS A 158 -3.00 14.93 -9.44
C LYS A 158 -4.26 14.07 -9.36
N SER A 159 -4.56 13.29 -10.40
CA SER A 159 -5.70 12.35 -10.39
C SER A 159 -5.59 11.34 -9.26
N ILE A 160 -4.39 10.79 -9.02
CA ILE A 160 -4.15 9.83 -7.93
C ILE A 160 -4.28 10.51 -6.56
N GLU A 161 -3.78 11.75 -6.43
CA GLU A 161 -3.96 12.55 -5.22
C GLU A 161 -5.45 12.87 -4.97
N ASP A 162 -6.24 13.14 -6.01
CA ASP A 162 -7.67 13.44 -5.89
C ASP A 162 -8.48 12.25 -5.35
N VAL A 163 -8.07 11.02 -5.68
CA VAL A 163 -8.63 9.80 -5.08
C VAL A 163 -8.28 9.75 -3.59
N GLN A 164 -7.00 9.90 -3.22
CA GLN A 164 -6.59 9.94 -1.81
C GLN A 164 -7.32 11.04 -1.04
N ASP A 165 -7.46 12.21 -1.64
CA ASP A 165 -8.12 13.38 -1.07
C ASP A 165 -9.62 13.13 -0.83
N THR A 166 -10.28 12.41 -1.74
CA THR A 166 -11.69 12.03 -1.60
C THR A 166 -11.88 11.03 -0.46
N CYS A 167 -11.03 10.02 -0.39
CA CYS A 167 -11.08 9.04 0.71
C CYS A 167 -10.84 9.70 2.07
N ILE A 168 -9.80 10.54 2.19
CA ILE A 168 -9.48 11.17 3.48
C ILE A 168 -10.56 12.18 3.89
N ARG A 169 -11.17 12.92 2.95
CA ARG A 169 -12.33 13.77 3.25
C ARG A 169 -13.50 12.96 3.79
N THR A 170 -13.77 11.81 3.18
CA THR A 170 -14.86 10.92 3.60
C THR A 170 -14.63 10.41 5.02
N ILE A 171 -13.42 9.96 5.35
CA ILE A 171 -13.07 9.50 6.71
C ILE A 171 -13.31 10.57 7.77
N TYR A 172 -12.95 11.82 7.45
CA TYR A 172 -13.08 12.94 8.37
C TYR A 172 -14.46 13.62 8.33
N GLY A 173 -15.39 13.16 7.47
CA GLY A 173 -16.69 13.80 7.27
C GLY A 173 -16.57 15.24 6.72
N ALA A 174 -15.53 15.50 5.93
CA ALA A 174 -15.20 16.80 5.39
C ALA A 174 -16.00 17.13 4.13
N ARG A 175 -16.25 18.43 3.89
CA ARG A 175 -16.86 18.90 2.65
C ARG A 175 -15.83 18.90 1.50
N GLY A 176 -16.29 18.79 0.25
CA GLY A 176 -15.44 18.62 -0.92
C GLY A 176 -14.32 19.66 -1.11
N LYS A 177 -14.53 20.91 -0.69
CA LYS A 177 -13.54 22.00 -0.80
C LYS A 177 -12.55 22.08 0.38
N THR A 178 -12.66 21.21 1.39
CA THR A 178 -11.74 21.27 2.52
C THR A 178 -10.37 20.73 2.15
N SER A 179 -9.32 21.48 2.50
CA SER A 179 -7.93 21.03 2.35
C SER A 179 -7.69 19.74 3.14
N THR A 180 -7.09 18.77 2.46
CA THR A 180 -6.78 17.43 2.97
C THR A 180 -5.40 17.36 3.62
N LYS A 181 -4.54 18.36 3.39
CA LYS A 181 -3.14 18.35 3.84
C LYS A 181 -3.03 18.20 5.36
N VAL A 182 -3.91 18.86 6.12
CA VAL A 182 -3.99 18.69 7.58
C VAL A 182 -4.47 17.28 7.94
N MET A 183 -5.46 16.73 7.25
CA MET A 183 -5.98 15.38 7.53
C MET A 183 -4.92 14.31 7.28
N LEU A 184 -4.19 14.42 6.16
CA LEU A 184 -3.06 13.55 5.83
C LEU A 184 -1.95 13.65 6.89
N ARG A 185 -1.63 14.87 7.34
CA ARG A 185 -0.68 15.10 8.44
C ARG A 185 -1.11 14.42 9.73
N LEU A 186 -2.36 14.60 10.15
CA LEU A 186 -2.88 13.96 11.37
C LEU A 186 -2.75 12.43 11.27
N ALA A 187 -3.06 11.88 10.09
CA ALA A 187 -3.06 10.46 9.78
C ALA A 187 -1.66 9.83 9.57
N LYS A 188 -0.58 10.63 9.61
CA LYS A 188 0.77 10.24 9.19
C LYS A 188 0.79 9.67 7.77
N LEU A 189 0.06 10.30 6.87
CA LEU A 189 -0.02 9.92 5.46
C LEU A 189 0.80 10.89 4.60
N PRO A 190 1.68 10.37 3.71
CA PRO A 190 2.34 11.20 2.72
C PRO A 190 1.37 11.62 1.62
N LEU A 191 1.77 12.62 0.82
CA LEU A 191 1.16 12.89 -0.47
C LEU A 191 1.38 11.70 -1.42
N MET A 192 0.55 11.54 -2.43
CA MET A 192 0.70 10.49 -3.44
C MET A 192 1.96 10.69 -4.27
N ALA A 193 2.35 11.93 -4.56
CA ALA A 193 3.64 12.23 -5.19
C ALA A 193 4.83 11.72 -4.36
N ASP A 194 4.84 12.01 -3.05
CA ASP A 194 5.88 11.50 -2.14
C ASP A 194 5.83 9.98 -2.03
N ARG A 195 4.63 9.40 -2.04
CA ARG A 195 4.43 7.95 -1.96
C ARG A 195 4.98 7.23 -3.18
N VAL A 196 4.75 7.77 -4.37
CA VAL A 196 5.30 7.27 -5.64
C VAL A 196 6.82 7.24 -5.58
N HIS A 197 7.47 8.34 -5.17
CA HIS A 197 8.93 8.36 -5.01
C HIS A 197 9.44 7.31 -4.01
N ILE A 198 8.73 7.12 -2.90
CA ILE A 198 9.06 6.08 -1.92
C ILE A 198 8.93 4.68 -2.52
N LEU A 199 7.85 4.41 -3.28
CA LEU A 199 7.62 3.11 -3.90
C LEU A 199 8.65 2.81 -4.99
N GLN A 200 8.98 3.79 -5.82
CA GLN A 200 10.03 3.69 -6.83
C GLN A 200 11.39 3.42 -6.19
N ALA A 201 11.76 4.17 -5.15
CA ALA A 201 13.01 3.92 -4.42
C ALA A 201 13.00 2.54 -3.72
N GLN A 202 11.86 2.08 -3.20
CA GLN A 202 11.72 0.74 -2.63
C GLN A 202 11.89 -0.36 -3.70
N PHE A 203 11.34 -0.15 -4.89
CA PHE A 203 11.50 -1.06 -6.02
C PHE A 203 12.97 -1.15 -6.45
N LEU A 204 13.63 0.00 -6.64
CA LEU A 204 15.05 0.05 -6.97
C LEU A 204 15.90 -0.65 -5.90
N TYR A 205 15.66 -0.35 -4.62
CA TYR A 205 16.34 -1.00 -3.50
C TYR A 205 16.18 -2.53 -3.55
N ARG A 206 14.94 -3.02 -3.73
CA ARG A 206 14.66 -4.46 -3.84
C ARG A 206 15.35 -5.08 -5.04
N SER A 207 15.36 -4.41 -6.19
CA SER A 207 15.97 -4.94 -7.42
C SER A 207 17.48 -5.22 -7.28
N LEU A 208 18.15 -4.53 -6.35
CA LEU A 208 19.57 -4.75 -6.03
C LEU A 208 19.82 -5.87 -5.01
N HIS A 209 18.77 -6.35 -4.33
CA HIS A 209 18.85 -7.34 -3.25
C HIS A 209 18.00 -8.58 -3.58
N LEU A 210 17.77 -8.85 -4.87
CA LEU A 210 17.09 -10.05 -5.32
C LEU A 210 18.04 -11.25 -5.28
N PRO A 211 17.51 -12.47 -5.09
CA PRO A 211 18.27 -13.70 -5.30
C PRO A 211 18.90 -13.78 -6.69
N ASP A 212 20.03 -14.48 -6.82
CA ASP A 212 20.81 -14.59 -8.07
C ASP A 212 20.08 -15.32 -9.21
N ASP A 213 19.09 -16.15 -8.87
CA ASP A 213 18.21 -16.84 -9.80
C ASP A 213 17.05 -15.96 -10.31
N ALA A 214 16.80 -14.81 -9.69
CA ALA A 214 15.78 -13.89 -10.16
C ALA A 214 16.18 -13.27 -11.51
N LEU A 215 15.29 -13.38 -12.51
CA LEU A 215 15.52 -12.82 -13.85
C LEU A 215 15.98 -11.35 -13.81
N LEU A 216 15.32 -10.53 -12.97
CA LEU A 216 15.69 -9.13 -12.83
C LEU A 216 17.11 -8.97 -12.28
N CYS A 217 17.56 -9.79 -11.32
CA CYS A 217 18.94 -9.75 -10.81
C CYS A 217 19.95 -9.90 -11.97
N ARG A 218 19.73 -10.89 -12.85
CA ARG A 218 20.59 -11.13 -14.02
C ARG A 218 20.56 -10.01 -15.05
N LEU A 219 19.41 -9.35 -15.22
CA LEU A 219 19.25 -8.26 -16.19
C LEU A 219 19.78 -6.91 -15.69
N ILE A 220 19.78 -6.66 -14.37
CA ILE A 220 20.16 -5.37 -13.75
C ILE A 220 21.48 -4.79 -14.26
N PRO A 221 22.60 -5.56 -14.34
CA PRO A 221 23.87 -5.05 -14.86
C PRO A 221 23.77 -4.45 -16.26
N HIS A 222 22.88 -4.98 -17.09
CA HIS A 222 22.68 -4.56 -18.46
C HIS A 222 21.67 -3.40 -18.57
N ILE A 223 20.56 -3.43 -17.83
CA ILE A 223 19.49 -2.43 -17.96
C ILE A 223 19.75 -1.14 -17.18
N ARG A 224 20.59 -1.17 -16.14
CA ARG A 224 20.79 -0.01 -15.24
C ARG A 224 21.45 1.19 -15.92
N HIS A 225 22.15 0.95 -17.04
CA HIS A 225 22.91 1.95 -17.78
C HIS A 225 22.20 2.41 -19.08
N ILE A 226 21.14 1.71 -19.49
CA ILE A 226 20.41 2.03 -20.72
C ILE A 226 19.60 3.31 -20.51
N ARG A 227 20.00 4.38 -21.19
CA ARG A 227 19.25 5.65 -21.20
C ARG A 227 17.85 5.39 -21.78
N GLY A 228 16.82 5.77 -21.03
CA GLY A 228 15.42 5.54 -21.40
C GLY A 228 14.82 4.26 -20.83
N HIS A 229 15.62 3.31 -20.33
CA HIS A 229 15.07 2.17 -19.61
C HIS A 229 14.43 2.63 -18.29
N GLN A 230 13.31 2.03 -17.93
CA GLN A 230 12.50 2.45 -16.79
C GLN A 230 13.29 2.47 -15.48
N TRP A 231 14.15 1.46 -15.26
CA TRP A 231 15.05 1.42 -14.10
C TRP A 231 15.97 2.66 -14.04
N PHE A 232 16.60 3.02 -15.16
CA PHE A 232 17.47 4.19 -15.26
C PHE A 232 16.68 5.49 -15.03
N LEU A 233 15.47 5.58 -15.56
CA LEU A 233 14.62 6.76 -15.37
C LEU A 233 14.17 6.93 -13.92
N LEU A 234 13.85 5.84 -13.22
CA LEU A 234 13.47 5.83 -11.81
C LEU A 234 14.66 6.17 -10.90
N SER A 235 15.89 5.77 -11.27
CA SER A 235 17.10 6.09 -10.49
C SER A 235 17.43 7.59 -10.48
N LYS A 236 16.79 8.39 -11.34
CA LYS A 236 16.90 9.86 -11.34
C LYS A 236 15.95 10.55 -10.36
N THR A 237 15.15 9.81 -9.61
CA THR A 237 14.25 10.39 -8.61
C THR A 237 15.04 10.95 -7.41
N SER A 238 14.56 12.06 -6.85
CA SER A 238 15.27 12.81 -5.79
C SER A 238 15.54 11.97 -4.53
N LEU A 239 14.61 11.09 -4.16
CA LEU A 239 14.81 10.18 -3.03
C LEU A 239 15.93 9.17 -3.31
N TRP A 240 15.96 8.57 -4.51
CA TRP A 240 17.00 7.60 -4.87
C TRP A 240 18.37 8.26 -4.98
N GLN A 241 18.45 9.43 -5.61
CA GLN A 241 19.71 10.19 -5.73
C GLN A 241 20.28 10.68 -4.40
N SER A 242 19.47 10.70 -3.34
CA SER A 242 19.94 11.03 -1.99
C SER A 242 20.65 9.87 -1.28
N LEU A 243 20.62 8.67 -1.86
CA LEU A 243 21.29 7.47 -1.36
C LEU A 243 22.68 7.34 -1.99
N PRO A 244 23.63 6.65 -1.32
CA PRO A 244 24.96 6.39 -1.89
C PRO A 244 24.87 5.65 -3.23
N SER A 245 25.74 6.01 -4.16
CA SER A 245 25.76 5.50 -5.54
C SER A 245 26.29 4.06 -5.66
N THR A 246 27.00 3.57 -4.64
CA THR A 246 27.60 2.23 -4.58
C THR A 246 26.61 1.26 -3.93
N GLY A 247 25.95 0.45 -4.77
CA GLY A 247 24.91 -0.51 -4.34
C GLY A 247 25.38 -1.56 -3.32
N GLU A 248 26.69 -1.74 -3.15
CA GLU A 248 27.30 -2.67 -2.19
C GLU A 248 27.22 -2.18 -0.73
N GLU A 249 27.03 -0.88 -0.50
CA GLU A 249 26.96 -0.28 0.84
C GLU A 249 25.53 0.10 1.27
N LEU A 250 24.54 -0.13 0.41
CA LEU A 250 23.18 0.36 0.65
C LEU A 250 22.43 -0.52 1.65
N ASP A 251 22.58 -0.26 2.94
CA ASP A 251 21.89 -1.02 3.97
C ASP A 251 20.39 -0.60 4.15
N LYS A 252 19.63 -1.47 4.83
CA LYS A 252 18.21 -1.24 5.15
C LYS A 252 17.99 -0.05 6.10
N HIS A 253 18.97 0.28 6.94
CA HIS A 253 18.91 1.38 7.89
C HIS A 253 19.06 2.74 7.19
N MET A 254 20.02 2.88 6.30
CA MET A 254 20.27 4.03 5.43
C MET A 254 19.02 4.34 4.61
N PHE A 255 18.41 3.33 3.98
CA PHE A 255 17.16 3.52 3.24
C PHE A 255 16.03 4.05 4.14
N LYS A 256 15.87 3.47 5.35
CA LYS A 256 14.87 3.95 6.32
C LYS A 256 15.14 5.40 6.75
N THR A 257 16.40 5.76 6.96
CA THR A 257 16.83 7.10 7.37
C THR A 257 16.62 8.12 6.25
N ALA A 258 16.99 7.80 5.01
CA ALA A 258 16.74 8.63 3.84
C ALA A 258 15.24 8.84 3.60
N LYS A 259 14.44 7.77 3.66
CA LYS A 259 12.96 7.87 3.58
C LYS A 259 12.39 8.79 4.66
N LYS A 260 12.87 8.69 5.90
CA LYS A 260 12.43 9.55 7.01
C LYS A 260 12.80 11.01 6.74
N ARG A 261 14.04 11.28 6.29
CA ARG A 261 14.51 12.62 5.93
C ARG A 261 13.70 13.23 4.78
N PHE A 262 13.45 12.46 3.73
CA PHE A 262 12.66 12.89 2.58
C PHE A 262 11.23 13.31 2.96
N LEU A 263 10.54 12.49 3.77
CA LEU A 263 9.21 12.83 4.27
C LEU A 263 9.20 14.06 5.18
N GLN A 264 10.27 14.25 5.95
CA GLN A 264 10.44 15.41 6.83
C GLN A 264 10.67 16.69 6.02
N GLN A 265 11.50 16.65 4.99
CA GLN A 265 11.73 17.77 4.07
C GLN A 265 10.46 18.15 3.29
N SER A 266 9.67 17.17 2.84
CA SER A 266 8.38 17.43 2.20
C SER A 266 7.42 18.17 3.15
N LEU A 267 7.39 17.76 4.43
CA LEU A 267 6.59 18.45 5.46
C LEU A 267 7.06 19.90 5.69
N GLU A 268 8.37 20.12 5.78
CA GLU A 268 8.96 21.45 5.97
C GLU A 268 8.60 22.38 4.81
N LYS A 269 8.67 21.90 3.56
CA LYS A 269 8.23 22.65 2.38
C LYS A 269 6.74 23.05 2.48
N LEU A 270 5.88 22.14 2.92
CA LEU A 270 4.45 22.44 3.12
C LEU A 270 4.24 23.50 4.23
N GLN A 271 5.01 23.44 5.31
CA GLN A 271 4.94 24.40 6.41
C GLN A 271 5.44 25.79 6.00
N GLN A 272 6.53 25.86 5.23
CA GLN A 272 7.13 27.09 4.75
C GLN A 272 6.29 27.77 3.65
N SER A 273 5.49 27.01 2.91
CA SER A 273 4.66 27.54 1.81
C SER A 273 3.65 28.62 2.23
N GLY A 274 3.33 28.77 3.52
CA GLY A 274 2.41 29.79 4.04
C GLY A 274 0.92 29.61 3.66
N HIS A 275 0.63 28.82 2.63
CA HIS A 275 -0.72 28.57 2.11
C HIS A 275 -1.61 27.80 3.12
N TYR A 276 -1.01 27.03 4.02
CA TYR A 276 -1.73 26.17 4.95
C TYR A 276 -1.48 26.55 6.41
N LYS A 277 -2.09 27.64 6.86
CA LYS A 277 -1.97 28.19 8.23
C LYS A 277 -2.23 27.18 9.36
N LEU A 278 -3.01 26.12 9.11
CA LEU A 278 -3.29 25.08 10.11
C LEU A 278 -2.20 24.00 10.21
N ILE A 279 -1.36 23.83 9.18
CA ILE A 279 -0.28 22.84 9.20
C ILE A 279 0.83 23.28 10.17
N SER A 280 1.08 24.59 10.31
CA SER A 280 2.02 25.11 11.31
C SER A 280 1.59 24.87 12.75
N SER A 281 0.29 24.64 12.99
CA SER A 281 -0.25 24.27 14.30
C SER A 281 -0.15 22.76 14.61
N CYS A 282 0.23 21.93 13.63
CA CYS A 282 0.45 20.49 13.80
C CYS A 282 1.88 20.21 14.28
N ARG A 283 2.18 18.94 14.63
CA ARG A 283 3.54 18.53 15.01
C ARG A 283 4.56 18.83 13.90
N ARG A 284 5.76 19.23 14.31
CA ARG A 284 6.92 19.43 13.41
C ARG A 284 7.45 18.11 12.84
N SER A 285 7.22 16.99 13.52
CA SER A 285 7.71 15.67 13.11
C SER A 285 6.66 14.84 12.37
N VAL A 286 7.11 13.95 11.48
CA VAL A 286 6.23 13.00 10.79
C VAL A 286 5.75 11.87 11.73
N SER A 287 4.73 12.16 12.53
CA SER A 287 4.10 11.23 13.49
C SER A 287 2.57 11.18 13.36
N LEU A 288 1.96 10.11 13.89
CA LEU A 288 0.49 10.00 13.98
C LEU A 288 0.01 10.94 15.09
N ASP A 289 -1.03 11.72 14.81
CA ASP A 289 -1.53 12.67 15.81
C ASP A 289 -2.16 11.92 17.00
N PRO A 290 -1.84 12.31 18.25
CA PRO A 290 -2.38 11.67 19.45
C PRO A 290 -3.89 11.51 19.47
N ILE A 291 -4.63 12.47 18.92
CA ILE A 291 -6.10 12.42 18.93
C ILE A 291 -6.66 11.18 18.22
N LEU A 292 -5.87 10.54 17.36
CA LEU A 292 -6.28 9.36 16.59
C LEU A 292 -6.07 8.04 17.35
N TRP A 293 -5.26 8.01 18.41
CA TRP A 293 -4.94 6.79 19.15
C TRP A 293 -5.15 6.90 20.66
N LEU A 294 -5.24 8.11 21.22
CA LEU A 294 -5.55 8.31 22.63
C LEU A 294 -6.92 7.70 23.01
N PRO A 295 -7.02 7.02 24.16
CA PRO A 295 -8.28 6.58 24.72
C PRO A 295 -9.16 7.80 25.04
N MET A 296 -10.31 7.91 24.38
CA MET A 296 -11.32 8.94 24.60
C MET A 296 -12.63 8.54 23.92
N SER A 297 -13.75 9.12 24.36
CA SER A 297 -15.06 8.92 23.74
C SER A 297 -15.08 9.38 22.28
N TYR A 298 -16.06 8.87 21.53
CA TYR A 298 -16.28 9.32 20.15
C TYR A 298 -16.53 10.84 20.07
N ALA A 299 -17.31 11.39 20.99
CA ALA A 299 -17.66 12.80 21.01
C ALA A 299 -16.44 13.69 21.28
N GLU A 300 -15.57 13.31 22.23
CA GLU A 300 -14.31 14.01 22.50
C GLU A 300 -13.38 13.98 21.30
N ARG A 301 -13.18 12.80 20.71
CA ARG A 301 -12.33 12.63 19.52
C ARG A 301 -12.82 13.49 18.37
N SER A 302 -14.13 13.50 18.12
CA SER A 302 -14.75 14.34 17.10
C SER A 302 -14.48 15.83 17.36
N ARG A 303 -14.59 16.29 18.62
CA ARG A 303 -14.28 17.68 19.00
C ARG A 303 -12.81 18.02 18.78
N TYR A 304 -11.87 17.14 19.14
CA TYR A 304 -10.44 17.36 18.93
C TYR A 304 -10.06 17.36 17.45
N ILE A 305 -10.62 16.45 16.65
CA ILE A 305 -10.43 16.42 15.19
C ILE A 305 -10.94 17.71 14.57
N ARG A 306 -12.17 18.14 14.89
CA ARG A 306 -12.74 19.42 14.45
C ARG A 306 -11.84 20.58 14.88
N TRP A 307 -11.35 20.56 16.12
CA TRP A 307 -10.39 21.54 16.60
C TRP A 307 -9.08 21.51 15.83
N ARG A 308 -8.55 20.40 15.33
CA ARG A 308 -7.36 20.42 14.46
C ARG A 308 -7.67 21.00 13.08
N LEU A 309 -8.85 20.70 12.55
CA LEU A 309 -9.28 21.10 11.20
C LEU A 309 -9.77 22.54 11.06
N GLY A 310 -9.83 23.32 12.15
CA GLY A 310 -10.38 24.69 12.07
C GLY A 310 -11.88 24.74 12.24
N TRP A 311 -12.52 23.63 12.54
CA TRP A 311 -13.97 23.52 12.61
C TRP A 311 -14.45 23.71 14.05
N LEU A 312 -15.44 24.56 14.23
CA LEU A 312 -16.12 24.71 15.51
C LEU A 312 -17.31 23.74 15.60
N PRO A 313 -17.74 23.36 16.81
CA PRO A 313 -19.01 22.66 17.01
C PRO A 313 -20.14 23.43 16.29
N GLY A 314 -20.97 22.74 15.50
CA GLY A 314 -22.02 23.37 14.68
C GLY A 314 -21.59 23.90 13.30
N GLY A 315 -20.30 23.91 12.96
CA GLY A 315 -19.79 24.11 11.59
C GLY A 315 -19.84 25.54 11.02
N LYS A 316 -20.68 26.43 11.58
CA LYS A 316 -20.72 27.86 11.24
C LYS A 316 -20.45 28.70 12.51
N PRO A 317 -19.73 29.84 12.40
CA PRO A 317 -19.64 30.79 13.49
C PRO A 317 -21.04 31.29 13.86
N HIS A 318 -21.49 30.94 15.05
CA HIS A 318 -22.75 31.38 15.66
C HIS A 318 -22.44 32.40 16.76
N PRO A 319 -23.42 33.21 17.20
CA PRO A 319 -23.25 34.07 18.36
C PRO A 319 -22.73 33.29 19.56
N CYS A 320 -21.77 33.86 20.29
CA CYS A 320 -21.25 33.23 21.50
C CYS A 320 -22.36 33.20 22.57
N PRO A 321 -22.63 32.05 23.21
CA PRO A 321 -23.65 31.97 24.27
C PRO A 321 -23.40 32.92 25.44
N LYS A 322 -22.12 33.23 25.73
CA LYS A 322 -21.73 34.18 26.78
C LYS A 322 -21.63 35.62 26.29
N HIS A 323 -21.41 35.83 24.99
CA HIS A 323 -21.19 37.14 24.39
C HIS A 323 -21.96 37.24 23.06
N PRO A 324 -23.30 37.46 23.10
CA PRO A 324 -24.14 37.38 21.91
C PRO A 324 -23.74 38.32 20.77
N MET A 325 -23.09 39.44 21.09
CA MET A 325 -22.58 40.40 20.10
C MET A 325 -21.37 39.90 19.31
N PHE A 326 -20.69 38.84 19.76
CA PHE A 326 -19.49 38.32 19.12
C PHE A 326 -19.74 36.94 18.51
N LYS A 327 -19.24 36.74 17.29
CA LYS A 327 -19.22 35.40 16.67
C LYS A 327 -18.25 34.49 17.42
N PHE A 328 -18.70 33.28 17.73
CA PHE A 328 -17.86 32.24 18.28
C PHE A 328 -16.85 31.79 17.21
N THR A 329 -15.63 32.31 17.30
CA THR A 329 -14.48 31.94 16.47
C THR A 329 -13.46 31.18 17.32
N ARG A 330 -12.45 30.53 16.71
CA ARG A 330 -11.41 29.87 17.51
C ARG A 330 -10.67 30.84 18.44
N LYS A 331 -10.33 32.04 17.95
CA LYS A 331 -9.67 33.09 18.75
C LYS A 331 -10.56 33.50 19.94
N HIS A 332 -11.85 33.70 19.68
CA HIS A 332 -12.82 34.02 20.73
C HIS A 332 -13.02 32.87 21.71
N ALA A 333 -13.03 31.62 21.25
CA ALA A 333 -13.18 30.45 22.13
C ALA A 333 -12.03 30.36 23.14
N ILE A 334 -10.80 30.70 22.72
CA ILE A 334 -9.62 30.70 23.59
C ILE A 334 -9.80 31.68 24.77
N THR A 335 -10.24 32.91 24.49
CA THR A 335 -10.43 33.93 25.52
C THR A 335 -11.72 33.71 26.32
N CYS A 336 -12.85 33.45 25.66
CA CYS A 336 -14.16 33.27 26.27
C CYS A 336 -14.26 32.04 27.21
N LEU A 337 -13.53 30.97 26.87
CA LEU A 337 -13.44 29.78 27.73
C LEU A 337 -12.25 29.83 28.68
N ASN A 338 -11.47 30.91 28.66
CA ASN A 338 -10.28 31.11 29.49
C ASN A 338 -9.33 29.91 29.41
N MET A 339 -9.01 29.49 28.17
CA MET A 339 -8.30 28.24 27.90
C MET A 339 -6.88 28.25 28.45
N HIS A 340 -6.21 29.41 28.47
CA HIS A 340 -4.85 29.56 29.01
C HIS A 340 -4.80 29.23 30.50
N GLN A 341 -5.68 29.83 31.29
CA GLN A 341 -5.76 29.53 32.73
C GLN A 341 -6.17 28.08 33.00
N ARG A 342 -7.18 27.57 32.29
CA ARG A 342 -7.68 26.20 32.48
C ARG A 342 -6.68 25.11 32.11
N LEU A 343 -5.78 25.41 31.17
CA LEU A 343 -4.74 24.49 30.72
C LEU A 343 -3.36 24.80 31.33
N TYR A 344 -3.28 25.72 32.29
CA TYR A 344 -2.04 26.15 32.94
C TYR A 344 -0.95 26.53 31.92
N MET A 345 -1.31 27.36 30.92
CA MET A 345 -0.41 27.80 29.84
C MET A 345 -0.34 29.32 29.72
N PRO A 346 0.83 29.88 29.34
CA PRO A 346 1.00 31.33 29.16
C PRO A 346 0.23 31.86 27.94
N GLU A 347 -0.25 33.11 28.03
CA GLU A 347 -1.03 33.78 26.97
C GLU A 347 -0.24 34.00 25.67
N THR A 348 1.10 33.93 25.73
CA THR A 348 1.99 33.98 24.56
C THR A 348 1.73 32.85 23.56
N ILE A 349 1.15 31.73 24.00
CA ILE A 349 0.80 30.61 23.15
C ILE A 349 -0.52 30.88 22.42
N THR A 350 -0.45 31.11 21.11
CA THR A 350 -1.62 31.46 20.28
C THR A 350 -2.70 30.38 20.18
N ASN A 351 -2.36 29.10 20.31
CA ASN A 351 -3.30 27.97 20.26
C ASN A 351 -2.94 26.94 21.35
N PRO A 352 -3.36 27.19 22.60
CA PRO A 352 -2.91 26.40 23.75
C PRO A 352 -3.26 24.91 23.60
N LEU A 353 -4.48 24.60 23.14
CA LEU A 353 -4.89 23.20 22.99
C LEU A 353 -4.08 22.43 21.94
N SER A 354 -3.82 23.04 20.78
CA SER A 354 -2.98 22.39 19.76
C SER A 354 -1.52 22.25 20.21
N PHE A 355 -1.01 23.22 20.97
CA PHE A 355 0.31 23.15 21.57
C PHE A 355 0.41 21.95 22.51
N LEU A 356 -0.51 21.83 23.48
CA LEU A 356 -0.54 20.73 24.43
C LEU A 356 -0.64 19.35 23.74
N LEU A 357 -1.51 19.21 22.73
CA LEU A 357 -1.61 17.97 21.95
C LEU A 357 -0.31 17.64 21.19
N ASN A 358 0.47 18.64 20.78
CA ASN A 358 1.77 18.42 20.13
C ASN A 358 2.86 17.94 21.11
N MET A 359 2.70 18.20 22.41
CA MET A 359 3.65 17.79 23.46
C MET A 359 3.51 16.33 23.89
N LEU A 360 2.37 15.68 23.59
CA LEU A 360 2.15 14.28 23.96
C LEU A 360 3.16 13.33 23.29
N PRO A 361 3.34 12.09 23.76
CA PRO A 361 4.19 11.10 23.10
C PRO A 361 3.82 10.89 21.63
N SER A 362 4.79 10.47 20.80
CA SER A 362 4.56 10.19 19.38
C SER A 362 4.14 8.74 19.09
N ARG A 363 3.99 7.93 20.15
CA ARG A 363 3.59 6.52 20.12
C ARG A 363 2.62 6.25 21.29
N PRO A 364 1.64 5.34 21.11
CA PRO A 364 0.80 4.84 22.20
C PRO A 364 1.61 4.29 23.36
#